data_AF-A0A847CPH9-F1
#
_entry.id   AF-A0A847CPH9-F1
#
_cell.length_a   1.000
_cell.length_b   1.000
_cell.length_c   1.000
_cell.angle_alpha   90.00
_cell.angle_beta   90.00
_cell.angle_gamma   90.00
#
_symmetry.space_group_name_H-M   'P 1'
#
loop_
_entity.id
_entity.type
_entity.pdbx_description
1 polymer ?
#
loop_
_entity_poly.entity_id
_entity_poly.type
_entity_poly.pdbx_seq_one_letter_code
_entity_poly.pdbx_strand_id
1 'polypeptide(L)'
;MFSWKVVHDGKTPPPGQAVGPLERMSWGRTVGIGAQHVVAMFGATFVFPIVMGLDPNLAILFSGICTILFLLIVKNAVPSYLGTSAAFVAGAGAIRAQGGNSAEVTGAIMVGGLLLLVVGVLVHFMGAEILRKALPPAVTGAVVMLIGFNLAPVVAGIYWPQDQWVALAVAVFMVVGAVLFPGFWGRIAVFLGLLFGFALSFILDKTVGGIERVGADGTAAVTDRVAFTGWSDAAWFGLPSGKLADGVNAIHAPDVSLVFVLLVVPGVIALIAENVGHVRAVADMTGEDLDPYMGRAL
;
A
#
# COMPACT_ATOMS: atom_id res chain seq x y z
N MET A 1 -9.79 3.18 26.70
CA MET A 1 -9.39 3.39 25.28
C MET A 1 -8.97 2.08 24.61
N PHE A 2 -8.34 1.14 25.33
CA PHE A 2 -7.94 -0.17 24.79
C PHE A 2 -8.58 -1.35 25.55
N SER A 3 -9.91 -1.31 25.70
CA SER A 3 -10.66 -2.42 26.29
C SER A 3 -11.41 -3.12 25.18
N TRP A 4 -10.83 -4.19 24.64
CA TRP A 4 -11.50 -5.04 23.65
C TRP A 4 -12.29 -6.13 24.34
N LYS A 5 -13.56 -6.25 23.97
CA LYS A 5 -14.41 -7.35 24.43
C LYS A 5 -13.94 -8.64 23.79
N VAL A 6 -13.70 -9.68 24.60
CA VAL A 6 -13.45 -11.02 24.06
C VAL A 6 -14.76 -11.59 23.56
N VAL A 7 -14.80 -11.94 22.28
CA VAL A 7 -15.98 -12.51 21.62
C VAL A 7 -15.73 -13.93 21.14
N HIS A 8 -16.82 -14.67 20.92
CA HIS A 8 -16.79 -16.07 20.45
C HIS A 8 -15.88 -16.99 21.28
N ASP A 9 -15.82 -16.78 22.60
CA ASP A 9 -14.90 -17.48 23.51
C ASP A 9 -13.42 -17.43 23.09
N GLY A 10 -13.04 -16.38 22.35
CA GLY A 10 -11.71 -16.19 21.78
C GLY A 10 -11.41 -17.11 20.58
N LYS A 11 -12.42 -17.75 19.99
CA LYS A 11 -12.33 -18.64 18.82
C LYS A 11 -12.75 -17.94 17.54
N THR A 12 -12.63 -18.65 16.42
CA THR A 12 -13.01 -18.15 15.09
C THR A 12 -14.51 -17.87 15.05
N PRO A 13 -14.95 -16.71 14.52
CA PRO A 13 -16.36 -16.42 14.38
C PRO A 13 -17.06 -17.46 13.48
N PRO A 14 -18.33 -17.80 13.77
CA PRO A 14 -19.16 -18.60 12.87
C PRO A 14 -19.29 -17.96 11.47
N PRO A 15 -19.61 -18.74 10.42
CA PRO A 15 -19.88 -18.18 9.10
C PRO A 15 -20.94 -17.06 9.16
N GLY A 16 -20.63 -15.92 8.55
CA GLY A 16 -21.51 -14.74 8.54
C GLY A 16 -21.37 -13.80 9.74
N GLN A 17 -20.50 -14.11 10.71
CA GLN A 17 -20.16 -13.19 11.80
C GLN A 17 -18.74 -12.63 11.61
N ALA A 18 -18.54 -11.38 12.00
CA ALA A 18 -17.26 -10.69 11.95
C ALA A 18 -16.88 -10.20 13.36
N VAL A 19 -15.58 -10.06 13.62
CA VAL A 19 -15.07 -9.47 14.85
C VAL A 19 -15.03 -7.96 14.65
N GLY A 20 -15.76 -7.23 15.48
CA GLY A 20 -15.84 -5.77 15.38
C GLY A 20 -14.57 -5.04 15.84
N PRO A 21 -14.44 -3.72 15.58
CA PRO A 21 -13.25 -2.93 15.91
C PRO A 21 -12.91 -2.86 17.41
N LEU A 22 -13.95 -2.94 18.26
CA LEU A 22 -13.84 -2.93 19.72
C LEU A 22 -13.87 -4.34 20.34
N GLU A 23 -13.73 -5.36 19.49
CA GLU A 23 -13.76 -6.76 19.88
C GLU A 23 -12.42 -7.43 19.59
N ARG A 24 -12.16 -8.58 20.24
CA ARG A 24 -10.99 -9.39 19.94
C ARG A 24 -11.26 -10.87 20.15
N MET A 25 -10.41 -11.68 19.52
CA MET A 25 -10.32 -13.10 19.77
C MET A 25 -9.27 -13.38 20.88
N SER A 26 -8.86 -14.64 21.04
CA SER A 26 -7.70 -14.96 21.86
C SER A 26 -6.45 -14.25 21.31
N TRP A 27 -5.49 -13.93 22.20
CA TRP A 27 -4.30 -13.19 21.81
C TRP A 27 -3.51 -13.86 20.70
N GLY A 28 -3.31 -15.19 20.77
CA GLY A 28 -2.60 -15.91 19.71
C GLY A 28 -3.25 -15.77 18.33
N ARG A 29 -4.59 -15.81 18.26
CA ARG A 29 -5.31 -15.63 17.00
C ARG A 29 -5.33 -14.18 16.53
N THR A 30 -5.48 -13.24 17.46
CA THR A 30 -5.44 -11.80 17.16
C THR A 30 -4.08 -11.40 16.59
N VAL A 31 -3.00 -11.88 17.20
CA VAL A 31 -1.63 -11.71 16.69
C VAL A 31 -1.46 -12.38 15.33
N GLY A 32 -2.00 -13.58 15.13
CA GLY A 32 -1.96 -14.27 13.83
C GLY A 32 -2.66 -13.51 12.71
N ILE A 33 -3.85 -12.95 12.97
CA ILE A 33 -4.58 -12.11 11.99
C ILE A 33 -3.86 -10.79 11.74
N GLY A 34 -3.23 -10.21 12.76
CA GLY A 34 -2.38 -9.03 12.61
C GLY A 34 -1.17 -9.30 11.72
N ALA A 35 -0.47 -10.41 11.94
CA ALA A 35 0.64 -10.84 11.08
C ALA A 35 0.18 -11.04 9.63
N GLN A 36 -0.99 -11.64 9.42
CA GLN A 36 -1.59 -11.76 8.08
C GLN A 36 -1.84 -10.39 7.44
N HIS A 37 -2.36 -9.41 8.18
CA HIS A 37 -2.59 -8.05 7.65
C HIS A 37 -1.28 -7.38 7.22
N VAL A 38 -0.23 -7.49 8.04
CA VAL A 38 1.11 -6.95 7.68
C VAL A 38 1.58 -7.54 6.36
N VAL A 39 1.51 -8.86 6.23
CA VAL A 39 1.93 -9.57 5.01
C VAL A 39 1.07 -9.19 3.80
N ALA A 40 -0.24 -9.04 3.98
CA ALA A 40 -1.16 -8.65 2.90
C ALA A 40 -0.88 -7.23 2.38
N MET A 41 -0.57 -6.29 3.28
CA MET A 41 -0.33 -4.89 2.93
C MET A 41 1.11 -4.62 2.47
N PHE A 42 2.05 -5.52 2.79
CA PHE A 42 3.47 -5.38 2.47
C PHE A 42 3.70 -5.16 0.97
N GLY A 43 3.00 -5.90 0.11
CA GLY A 43 3.21 -5.84 -1.35
C GLY A 43 3.16 -4.42 -1.91
N ALA A 44 2.01 -3.74 -1.76
CA ALA A 44 1.84 -2.38 -2.25
C ALA A 44 2.73 -1.37 -1.50
N THR A 45 2.83 -1.51 -0.17
CA THR A 45 3.62 -0.62 0.71
C THR A 45 5.12 -0.66 0.42
N PHE A 46 5.61 -1.77 -0.13
CA PHE A 46 7.00 -1.94 -0.56
C PHE A 46 7.20 -1.54 -2.03
N VAL A 47 6.30 -1.95 -2.91
CA VAL A 47 6.43 -1.78 -4.37
C VAL A 47 6.37 -0.30 -4.78
N PHE A 48 5.39 0.46 -4.31
CA PHE A 48 5.22 1.83 -4.80
C PHE A 48 6.37 2.77 -4.44
N PRO A 49 6.94 2.74 -3.22
CA PRO A 49 8.17 3.49 -2.93
C PRO A 49 9.30 3.18 -3.91
N ILE A 50 9.53 1.90 -4.23
CA ILE A 50 10.57 1.50 -5.18
C ILE A 50 10.29 2.08 -6.56
N VAL A 51 9.05 1.98 -7.05
CA VAL A 51 8.66 2.56 -8.34
C VAL A 51 8.83 4.08 -8.37
N MET A 52 8.62 4.77 -7.24
CA MET A 52 8.83 6.21 -7.11
C MET A 52 10.30 6.62 -6.88
N GLY A 53 11.20 5.64 -6.70
CA GLY A 53 12.61 5.86 -6.38
C GLY A 53 12.85 6.30 -4.93
N LEU A 54 11.98 5.87 -4.00
CA LEU A 54 12.03 6.16 -2.57
C LEU A 54 12.43 4.91 -1.78
N ASP A 55 12.85 5.12 -0.52
CA ASP A 55 13.28 4.02 0.35
C ASP A 55 12.07 3.21 0.86
N PRO A 56 11.95 1.92 0.54
CA PRO A 56 10.82 1.10 0.95
C PRO A 56 10.81 0.80 2.46
N ASN A 57 11.97 0.72 3.11
CA ASN A 57 12.05 0.44 4.54
C ASN A 57 11.51 1.63 5.36
N LEU A 58 11.83 2.85 4.94
CA LEU A 58 11.30 4.08 5.50
C LEU A 58 9.78 4.17 5.30
N ALA A 59 9.29 3.82 4.11
CA ALA A 59 7.85 3.79 3.84
C ALA A 59 7.11 2.79 4.73
N ILE A 60 7.66 1.58 4.94
CA ILE A 60 7.07 0.57 5.84
C ILE A 60 7.09 1.05 7.29
N LEU A 61 8.19 1.64 7.76
CA LEU A 61 8.30 2.18 9.11
C LEU A 61 7.23 3.26 9.36
N PHE A 62 7.13 4.25 8.46
CA PHE A 62 6.14 5.31 8.59
C PHE A 62 4.72 4.82 8.35
N SER A 63 4.48 3.84 7.50
CA SER A 63 3.17 3.19 7.35
C SER A 63 2.68 2.60 8.68
N GLY A 64 3.56 1.92 9.43
CA GLY A 64 3.26 1.43 10.77
C GLY A 64 2.96 2.55 11.78
N ILE A 65 3.82 3.57 11.83
CA ILE A 65 3.63 4.74 12.71
C ILE A 65 2.31 5.47 12.40
N CYS A 66 2.07 5.76 11.12
CA CYS A 66 0.87 6.44 10.65
C CYS A 66 -0.38 5.61 10.92
N THR A 67 -0.34 4.29 10.74
CA THR A 67 -1.48 3.42 11.09
C THR A 67 -1.80 3.50 12.58
N ILE A 68 -0.80 3.49 13.45
CA ILE A 68 -1.01 3.67 14.90
C ILE A 68 -1.63 5.04 15.19
N LEU A 69 -1.08 6.12 14.61
CA LEU A 69 -1.61 7.47 14.77
C LEU A 69 -3.05 7.59 14.28
N PHE A 70 -3.35 7.03 13.11
CA PHE A 70 -4.68 6.98 12.52
C PHE A 70 -5.68 6.32 13.48
N LEU A 71 -5.36 5.11 13.95
CA LEU A 71 -6.21 4.37 14.88
C LEU A 71 -6.45 5.13 16.18
N LEU A 72 -5.46 5.88 16.68
CA LEU A 72 -5.61 6.77 17.83
C LEU A 72 -6.54 7.96 17.53
N ILE A 73 -6.38 8.62 16.38
CA ILE A 73 -7.16 9.77 15.94
C ILE A 73 -8.64 9.40 15.75
N VAL A 74 -8.93 8.26 15.13
CA VAL A 74 -10.30 7.76 14.92
C VAL A 74 -10.81 6.94 16.12
N LYS A 75 -10.05 6.86 17.22
CA LYS A 75 -10.41 6.14 18.45
C LYS A 75 -10.77 4.65 18.22
N ASN A 76 -10.06 3.98 17.31
CA ASN A 76 -10.30 2.60 16.86
C ASN A 76 -11.70 2.34 16.26
N ALA A 77 -12.46 3.37 15.89
CA ALA A 77 -13.79 3.18 15.27
C ALA A 77 -13.68 2.72 13.81
N VAL A 78 -12.68 3.23 13.09
CA VAL A 78 -12.44 2.88 11.67
C VAL A 78 -11.26 1.90 11.59
N PRO A 79 -11.48 0.59 11.39
CA PRO A 79 -10.40 -0.37 11.18
C PRO A 79 -9.76 -0.16 9.79
N SER A 80 -8.66 0.59 9.74
CA SER A 80 -7.91 0.82 8.50
C SER A 80 -6.40 0.75 8.71
N TYR A 81 -5.69 0.36 7.65
CA TYR A 81 -4.24 0.34 7.56
C TYR A 81 -3.78 1.37 6.54
N LEU A 82 -2.77 2.17 6.89
CA LEU A 82 -2.26 3.20 6.00
C LEU A 82 -1.05 2.69 5.21
N GLY A 83 -1.29 2.28 3.96
CA GLY A 83 -0.24 1.92 3.01
C GLY A 83 0.22 3.10 2.15
N THR A 84 1.14 2.85 1.23
CA THR A 84 1.55 3.84 0.21
C THR A 84 0.50 3.92 -0.89
N SER A 85 0.15 5.13 -1.35
CA SER A 85 -0.88 5.31 -2.38
C SER A 85 -0.32 5.22 -3.80
N ALA A 86 -1.00 4.42 -4.63
CA ALA A 86 -0.77 4.33 -6.07
C ALA A 86 -1.04 5.66 -6.80
N ALA A 87 -1.87 6.54 -6.23
CA ALA A 87 -2.25 7.82 -6.83
C ALA A 87 -1.06 8.76 -7.07
N PHE A 88 0.05 8.54 -6.35
CA PHE A 88 1.26 9.36 -6.48
C PHE A 88 2.31 8.81 -7.45
N VAL A 89 2.16 7.57 -7.94
CA VAL A 89 3.16 6.93 -8.81
C VAL A 89 3.35 7.70 -10.11
N ALA A 90 2.25 8.07 -10.77
CA ALA A 90 2.31 8.85 -12.01
C ALA A 90 2.90 10.26 -11.78
N GLY A 91 2.51 10.92 -10.69
CA GLY A 91 3.03 12.24 -10.31
C GLY A 91 4.54 12.21 -10.03
N ALA A 92 5.00 11.21 -9.27
CA ALA A 92 6.42 10.99 -9.02
C ALA A 92 7.17 10.74 -10.32
N GLY A 93 6.66 9.88 -11.21
CA GLY A 93 7.26 9.65 -12.53
C GLY A 93 7.37 10.94 -13.37
N ALA A 94 6.34 11.79 -13.35
CA ALA A 94 6.35 13.08 -14.04
C ALA A 94 7.38 14.06 -13.47
N ILE A 95 7.54 14.10 -12.13
CA ILE A 95 8.58 14.90 -11.47
C ILE A 95 9.97 14.43 -11.89
N ARG A 96 10.21 13.11 -11.89
CA ARG A 96 11.48 12.52 -12.33
C ARG A 96 11.78 12.84 -13.79
N ALA A 97 10.79 12.76 -14.67
CA ALA A 97 10.93 13.08 -16.09
C ALA A 97 11.33 14.55 -16.33
N GLN A 98 11.05 15.44 -15.38
CA GLN A 98 11.43 16.85 -15.41
C GLN A 98 12.75 17.14 -14.68
N GLY A 99 13.48 16.10 -14.26
CA GLY A 99 14.77 16.23 -13.56
C GLY A 99 14.67 16.38 -12.05
N GLY A 100 13.48 16.19 -11.47
CA GLY A 100 13.29 16.31 -10.02
C GLY A 100 13.93 15.17 -9.22
N ASN A 101 14.48 15.51 -8.07
CA ASN A 101 15.12 14.56 -7.15
C ASN A 101 14.13 13.98 -6.11
N SER A 102 14.61 13.08 -5.25
CA SER A 102 13.78 12.42 -4.24
C SER A 102 13.23 13.38 -3.19
N ALA A 103 13.98 14.41 -2.82
CA ALA A 103 13.52 15.42 -1.86
C ALA A 103 12.37 16.26 -2.43
N GLU A 104 12.38 16.50 -3.74
CA GLU A 104 11.30 17.20 -4.45
C GLU A 104 10.04 16.33 -4.60
N VAL A 105 10.21 15.02 -4.83
CA VAL A 105 9.09 14.07 -4.83
C VAL A 105 8.45 13.99 -3.44
N THR A 106 9.25 13.80 -2.38
CA THR A 106 8.73 13.74 -1.00
C THR A 106 8.13 15.07 -0.56
N GLY A 107 8.70 16.20 -0.98
CA GLY A 107 8.13 17.53 -0.72
C GLY A 107 6.79 17.75 -1.41
N ALA A 108 6.64 17.33 -2.67
CA ALA A 108 5.36 17.39 -3.36
C ALA A 108 4.29 16.49 -2.69
N ILE A 109 4.67 15.27 -2.30
CA ILE A 109 3.78 14.36 -1.55
C ILE A 109 3.41 14.92 -0.17
N MET A 110 4.36 15.55 0.53
CA MET A 110 4.10 16.22 1.81
C MET A 110 3.04 17.31 1.66
N VAL A 111 3.17 18.16 0.63
CA VAL A 111 2.14 19.19 0.35
C VAL A 111 0.80 18.53 0.02
N GLY A 112 0.80 17.42 -0.73
CA GLY A 112 -0.41 16.63 -0.94
C GLY A 112 -1.07 16.13 0.35
N GLY A 113 -0.27 15.64 1.30
CA GLY A 113 -0.73 15.26 2.63
C GLY A 113 -1.26 16.44 3.46
N LEU A 114 -0.64 17.62 3.36
CA LEU A 114 -1.14 18.84 3.99
C LEU A 114 -2.49 19.28 3.39
N LEU A 115 -2.66 19.17 2.07
CA LEU A 115 -3.94 19.45 1.42
C LEU A 115 -5.02 18.47 1.90
N LEU A 116 -4.69 17.19 2.02
CA LEU A 116 -5.60 16.18 2.57
C LEU A 116 -6.00 16.53 4.01
N LEU A 117 -5.05 16.90 4.86
CA LEU A 117 -5.30 17.33 6.24
C LEU A 117 -6.25 18.53 6.29
N VAL A 118 -6.03 19.54 5.43
CA VAL A 118 -6.92 20.70 5.35
C VAL A 118 -8.33 20.27 4.98
N VAL A 119 -8.48 19.39 3.99
CA VAL A 119 -9.80 18.84 3.62
C VAL A 119 -10.42 18.05 4.78
N GLY A 120 -9.66 17.20 5.47
CA GLY A 120 -10.13 16.44 6.62
C GLY A 120 -10.64 17.33 7.75
N VAL A 121 -9.89 18.38 8.09
CA VAL A 121 -10.31 19.39 9.08
C VAL A 121 -11.59 20.10 8.64
N LEU A 122 -11.71 20.51 7.37
CA LEU A 122 -12.93 21.14 6.87
C LEU A 122 -14.13 20.19 6.96
N VAL A 123 -13.97 18.94 6.54
CA VAL A 123 -15.02 17.91 6.61
C VAL A 123 -15.39 17.58 8.05
N HIS A 124 -14.43 17.64 8.99
CA HIS A 124 -14.70 17.40 10.40
C HIS A 124 -15.72 18.40 10.97
N PHE A 125 -15.66 19.66 10.53
CA PHE A 125 -16.59 20.70 10.98
C PHE A 125 -17.86 20.81 10.12
N MET A 126 -17.76 20.58 8.82
CA MET A 126 -18.88 20.76 7.89
C MET A 126 -19.75 19.51 7.73
N GLY A 127 -19.27 18.35 8.18
CA GLY A 127 -19.95 17.06 8.08
C GLY A 127 -19.70 16.32 6.76
N ALA A 128 -19.86 15.00 6.79
CA ALA A 128 -19.60 14.09 5.66
C ALA A 128 -20.57 14.27 4.47
N GLU A 129 -21.68 14.98 4.65
CA GLU A 129 -22.67 15.20 3.59
C GLU A 129 -22.10 15.96 2.39
N ILE A 130 -21.15 16.87 2.61
CA ILE A 130 -20.49 17.60 1.52
C ILE A 130 -19.75 16.64 0.60
N LEU A 131 -19.04 15.67 1.19
CA LEU A 131 -18.36 14.61 0.44
C LEU A 131 -19.36 13.71 -0.28
N ARG A 132 -20.53 13.43 0.32
CA ARG A 132 -21.59 12.66 -0.35
C ARG A 132 -22.11 13.35 -1.61
N LYS A 133 -22.22 14.68 -1.59
CA LYS A 133 -22.66 15.48 -2.74
C LYS A 133 -21.55 15.63 -3.79
N ALA A 134 -20.32 15.87 -3.36
CA ALA A 134 -19.18 16.06 -4.25
C ALA A 134 -18.70 14.75 -4.90
N LEU A 135 -18.77 13.63 -4.17
CA LEU A 135 -18.25 12.32 -4.56
C LEU A 135 -19.37 11.27 -4.46
N PRO A 136 -20.35 11.30 -5.39
CA PRO A 136 -21.36 10.26 -5.46
C PRO A 136 -20.72 8.89 -5.77
N PRO A 137 -21.41 7.76 -5.52
CA PRO A 137 -20.86 6.42 -5.71
C PRO A 137 -20.29 6.19 -7.12
N ALA A 138 -20.92 6.73 -8.16
CA ALA A 138 -20.44 6.64 -9.53
C ALA A 138 -19.06 7.29 -9.72
N VAL A 139 -18.82 8.46 -9.11
CA VAL A 139 -17.52 9.15 -9.17
C VAL A 139 -16.48 8.41 -8.35
N THR A 140 -16.85 8.01 -7.13
CA THR A 140 -15.94 7.28 -6.23
C THR A 140 -15.47 5.97 -6.89
N GLY A 141 -16.41 5.19 -7.44
CA GLY A 141 -16.09 3.94 -8.14
C GLY A 141 -15.25 4.17 -9.41
N ALA A 142 -15.57 5.19 -10.20
CA ALA A 142 -14.79 5.53 -11.40
C ALA A 142 -13.34 5.92 -11.06
N VAL A 143 -13.15 6.73 -10.02
CA VAL A 143 -11.81 7.13 -9.56
C VAL A 143 -11.01 5.91 -9.08
N VAL A 144 -11.61 5.05 -8.24
CA VAL A 144 -10.94 3.82 -7.76
C VAL A 144 -10.55 2.90 -8.93
N MET A 145 -11.43 2.73 -9.93
CA MET A 145 -11.10 1.96 -11.14
C MET A 145 -9.95 2.59 -11.93
N LEU A 146 -9.92 3.92 -12.08
CA LEU A 146 -8.85 4.63 -12.78
C LEU A 146 -7.51 4.51 -12.06
N ILE A 147 -7.49 4.55 -10.72
CA ILE A 147 -6.27 4.28 -9.94
C ILE A 147 -5.75 2.87 -10.26
N GLY A 148 -6.63 1.87 -10.26
CA GLY A 148 -6.27 0.49 -10.61
C GLY A 148 -5.74 0.36 -12.05
N PHE A 149 -6.40 0.96 -13.03
CA PHE A 149 -5.95 0.90 -14.43
C PHE A 149 -4.65 1.65 -14.68
N ASN A 150 -4.37 2.73 -13.93
CA ASN A 150 -3.08 3.43 -14.00
C ASN A 150 -1.89 2.59 -13.50
N LEU A 151 -2.13 1.46 -12.83
CA LEU A 151 -1.08 0.51 -12.48
C LEU A 151 -0.76 -0.47 -13.61
N ALA A 152 -1.62 -0.62 -14.61
CA ALA A 152 -1.35 -1.53 -15.73
C ALA A 152 -0.08 -1.14 -16.53
N PRO A 153 0.16 0.15 -16.86
CA PRO A 153 1.41 0.59 -17.48
C PRO A 153 2.64 0.33 -16.60
N VAL A 154 2.50 0.44 -15.27
CA VAL A 154 3.60 0.15 -14.33
C VAL A 154 3.99 -1.33 -14.40
N VAL A 155 3.01 -2.24 -14.42
CA VAL A 155 3.27 -3.68 -14.57
C VAL A 155 3.90 -3.98 -15.94
N ALA A 156 3.33 -3.45 -17.01
CA ALA A 156 3.79 -3.71 -18.37
C ALA A 156 5.17 -3.11 -18.67
N GLY A 157 5.49 -1.95 -18.08
CA GLY A 157 6.74 -1.22 -18.34
C GLY A 157 7.88 -1.59 -17.39
N ILE A 158 7.58 -1.95 -16.13
CA ILE A 158 8.61 -2.19 -15.10
C ILE A 158 8.80 -3.67 -14.81
N TYR A 159 7.72 -4.44 -14.70
CA TYR A 159 7.79 -5.82 -14.19
C TYR A 159 7.85 -6.88 -15.30
N TRP A 160 7.02 -6.77 -16.32
CA TRP A 160 7.01 -7.75 -17.43
C TRP A 160 8.32 -7.81 -18.22
N PRO A 161 9.03 -6.70 -18.50
CA PRO A 161 10.30 -6.77 -19.22
C PRO A 161 11.40 -7.50 -18.43
N GLN A 162 11.22 -7.68 -17.11
CA GLN A 162 12.20 -8.31 -16.25
C GLN A 162 12.09 -9.84 -16.27
N ASP A 163 10.89 -10.38 -16.18
CA ASP A 163 10.61 -11.82 -16.37
C ASP A 163 9.12 -12.03 -16.68
N GLN A 164 8.76 -11.89 -17.95
CA GLN A 164 7.37 -11.96 -18.40
C GLN A 164 6.69 -13.29 -18.07
N TRP A 165 7.42 -14.41 -18.11
CA TRP A 165 6.83 -15.74 -17.95
C TRP A 165 6.56 -16.04 -16.49
N VAL A 166 7.49 -15.71 -15.60
CA VAL A 166 7.27 -15.81 -14.16
C VAL A 166 6.17 -14.84 -13.73
N ALA A 167 6.18 -13.60 -14.24
CA ALA A 167 5.15 -12.62 -13.93
C ALA A 167 3.75 -13.10 -14.35
N LEU A 168 3.63 -13.67 -15.56
CA LEU A 168 2.37 -14.24 -16.05
C LEU A 168 1.92 -15.44 -15.21
N ALA A 169 2.84 -16.36 -14.87
CA ALA A 169 2.54 -17.52 -14.05
C ALA A 169 2.04 -17.11 -12.66
N VAL A 170 2.67 -16.11 -12.02
CA VAL A 170 2.25 -15.57 -10.73
C VAL A 170 0.88 -14.89 -10.83
N ALA A 171 0.65 -14.09 -11.87
CA ALA A 171 -0.63 -13.42 -12.09
C ALA A 171 -1.77 -14.44 -12.29
N VAL A 172 -1.54 -15.47 -13.12
CA VAL A 172 -2.52 -16.55 -13.33
C VAL A 172 -2.78 -17.32 -12.04
N PHE A 173 -1.72 -17.71 -11.31
CA PHE A 173 -1.88 -18.40 -10.04
C PHE A 173 -2.68 -17.57 -9.04
N MET A 174 -2.42 -16.26 -8.95
CA MET A 174 -3.14 -15.35 -8.05
C MET A 174 -4.62 -15.25 -8.42
N VAL A 175 -4.96 -15.06 -9.71
CA VAL A 175 -6.36 -14.99 -10.18
C VAL A 175 -7.08 -16.33 -9.93
N VAL A 176 -6.45 -17.44 -10.29
CA VAL A 176 -6.99 -18.79 -10.07
C VAL A 176 -7.20 -19.04 -8.58
N GLY A 177 -6.24 -18.68 -7.74
CA GLY A 177 -6.34 -18.81 -6.28
C GLY A 177 -7.46 -17.95 -5.70
N ALA A 178 -7.58 -16.69 -6.14
CA ALA A 178 -8.61 -15.77 -5.65
C ALA A 178 -10.04 -16.22 -5.99
N VAL A 179 -10.22 -16.87 -7.15
CA VAL A 179 -11.53 -17.28 -7.67
C VAL A 179 -11.90 -18.71 -7.25
N LEU A 180 -10.95 -19.66 -7.31
CA LEU A 180 -11.23 -21.09 -7.11
C LEU A 180 -10.97 -21.58 -5.69
N PHE A 181 -10.10 -20.92 -4.91
CA PHE A 181 -9.79 -21.44 -3.58
C PHE A 181 -10.90 -21.13 -2.57
N PRO A 182 -11.34 -22.12 -1.78
CA PRO A 182 -12.47 -21.93 -0.88
C PRO A 182 -12.10 -21.08 0.34
N GLY A 183 -13.02 -20.18 0.71
CA GLY A 183 -13.04 -19.50 1.99
C GLY A 183 -11.76 -18.71 2.29
N PHE A 184 -11.02 -19.14 3.31
CA PHE A 184 -9.80 -18.47 3.77
C PHE A 184 -8.70 -18.43 2.71
N TRP A 185 -8.54 -19.51 1.95
CA TRP A 185 -7.46 -19.65 0.96
C TRP A 185 -7.59 -18.66 -0.20
N GLY A 186 -8.82 -18.35 -0.63
CA GLY A 186 -9.07 -17.31 -1.62
C GLY A 186 -8.75 -15.90 -1.10
N ARG A 187 -9.02 -15.63 0.18
CA ARG A 187 -8.72 -14.32 0.82
C ARG A 187 -7.21 -14.04 0.93
N ILE A 188 -6.38 -15.08 1.02
CA ILE A 188 -4.92 -14.95 1.07
C ILE A 188 -4.24 -15.26 -0.27
N ALA A 189 -5.00 -15.31 -1.38
CA ALA A 189 -4.47 -15.67 -2.70
C ALA A 189 -3.31 -14.79 -3.15
N VAL A 190 -3.33 -13.49 -2.82
CA VAL A 190 -2.22 -12.56 -3.10
C VAL A 190 -0.94 -13.00 -2.39
N PHE A 191 -1.04 -13.40 -1.11
CA PHE A 191 0.11 -13.90 -0.36
C PHE A 191 0.61 -15.25 -0.90
N LEU A 192 -0.30 -16.16 -1.25
CA LEU A 192 0.07 -17.43 -1.88
C LEU A 192 0.75 -17.20 -3.23
N GLY A 193 0.31 -16.20 -3.99
CA GLY A 193 0.95 -15.79 -5.25
C GLY A 193 2.38 -15.30 -5.04
N LEU A 194 2.64 -14.54 -3.97
CA LEU A 194 4.00 -14.14 -3.59
C LEU A 194 4.88 -15.35 -3.27
N LEU A 195 4.39 -16.30 -2.45
CA LEU A 195 5.12 -17.53 -2.14
C LEU A 195 5.39 -18.38 -3.37
N PHE A 196 4.38 -18.52 -4.24
CA PHE A 196 4.50 -19.24 -5.50
C PHE A 196 5.55 -18.57 -6.42
N GLY A 197 5.50 -17.26 -6.56
CA GLY A 197 6.48 -16.50 -7.37
C GLY A 197 7.91 -16.63 -6.85
N PHE A 198 8.09 -16.54 -5.53
CA PHE A 198 9.39 -16.76 -4.90
C PHE A 198 9.91 -18.18 -5.13
N ALA A 199 9.08 -19.19 -4.87
CA ALA A 199 9.45 -20.60 -5.04
C ALA A 199 9.76 -20.93 -6.51
N LEU A 200 8.93 -20.45 -7.45
CA LEU A 200 9.14 -20.63 -8.88
C LEU A 200 10.46 -19.96 -9.32
N SER A 201 10.71 -18.73 -8.89
CA SER A 201 11.94 -18.01 -9.20
C SER A 201 13.18 -18.75 -8.69
N PHE A 202 13.13 -19.23 -7.45
CA PHE A 202 14.22 -19.99 -6.84
C PHE A 202 14.49 -21.32 -7.56
N ILE A 203 13.43 -22.04 -7.95
CA ILE A 203 13.56 -23.30 -8.70
C ILE A 203 14.16 -23.03 -10.09
N LEU A 204 13.70 -21.99 -10.80
CA LEU A 204 14.22 -21.62 -12.12
C LEU A 204 15.69 -21.23 -12.06
N ASP A 205 16.11 -20.45 -11.07
CA ASP A 205 17.52 -20.11 -10.90
C ASP A 205 18.41 -21.34 -10.69
N LYS A 206 17.90 -22.38 -9.99
CA LYS A 206 18.63 -23.64 -9.77
C LYS A 206 18.63 -24.60 -10.96
N THR A 207 17.61 -24.54 -11.82
CA THR A 207 17.38 -25.53 -12.88
C THR A 207 17.74 -25.03 -14.27
N VAL A 208 17.36 -23.79 -14.56
CA VAL A 208 17.56 -23.13 -15.86
C VAL A 208 18.72 -22.14 -15.79
N GLY A 209 18.96 -21.55 -14.61
CA GLY A 209 19.98 -20.52 -14.38
C GLY A 209 19.40 -19.11 -14.30
N GLY A 210 20.27 -18.15 -14.06
CA GLY A 210 19.92 -16.73 -13.96
C GLY A 210 19.29 -16.17 -15.24
N ILE A 211 18.64 -15.02 -15.10
CA ILE A 211 18.00 -14.30 -16.19
C ILE A 211 18.82 -13.08 -16.60
N GLU A 212 18.90 -12.82 -17.90
CA GLU A 212 19.47 -11.57 -18.40
C GLU A 212 18.53 -10.42 -18.04
N ARG A 213 18.99 -9.53 -17.16
CA ARG A 213 18.26 -8.33 -16.77
C ARG A 213 19.02 -7.13 -17.29
N VAL A 214 18.28 -6.22 -17.91
CA VAL A 214 18.80 -4.90 -18.25
C VAL A 214 18.61 -4.01 -17.02
N GLY A 215 19.75 -3.60 -16.43
CA GLY A 215 19.77 -2.63 -15.35
C GLY A 215 19.27 -1.26 -15.79
N ALA A 216 19.00 -0.38 -14.83
CA ALA A 216 18.56 1.00 -15.10
C ALA A 216 19.62 1.82 -15.88
N ASP A 217 20.88 1.37 -15.87
CA ASP A 217 22.03 1.86 -16.61
C ASP A 217 22.13 1.33 -18.05
N GLY A 218 21.18 0.47 -18.47
CA GLY A 218 21.16 -0.14 -19.79
C GLY A 218 22.13 -1.31 -19.96
N THR A 219 22.81 -1.74 -18.89
CA THR A 219 23.71 -2.90 -18.96
C THR A 219 22.90 -4.19 -18.79
N ALA A 220 23.08 -5.13 -19.70
CA ALA A 220 22.49 -6.44 -19.60
C ALA A 220 23.43 -7.35 -18.78
N ALA A 221 22.95 -7.83 -17.64
CA ALA A 221 23.69 -8.74 -16.77
C ALA A 221 22.83 -9.96 -16.45
N VAL A 222 23.44 -11.15 -16.52
CA VAL A 222 22.80 -12.36 -16.03
C VAL A 222 22.81 -12.31 -14.52
N THR A 223 21.62 -12.28 -13.92
CA THR A 223 21.42 -12.20 -12.49
C THR A 223 20.42 -13.25 -12.05
N ASP A 224 20.62 -13.81 -10.86
CA ASP A 224 19.63 -14.68 -10.24
C ASP A 224 18.38 -13.86 -9.91
N ARG A 225 17.20 -14.45 -10.08
CA ARG A 225 15.94 -13.84 -9.66
C ARG A 225 15.88 -13.70 -8.14
N VAL A 226 16.45 -14.66 -7.42
CA VAL A 226 16.54 -14.68 -5.97
C VAL A 226 18.01 -14.62 -5.55
N ALA A 227 18.47 -13.42 -5.20
CA ALA A 227 19.79 -13.20 -4.64
C ALA A 227 19.73 -13.13 -3.10
N PHE A 228 20.59 -13.90 -2.43
CA PHE A 228 20.79 -13.86 -0.97
C PHE A 228 21.99 -12.99 -0.57
N THR A 229 22.53 -12.22 -1.51
CA THR A 229 23.69 -11.35 -1.30
C THR A 229 23.35 -10.25 -0.30
N GLY A 230 24.27 -9.99 0.64
CA GLY A 230 24.11 -8.95 1.66
C GLY A 230 23.17 -9.29 2.83
N TRP A 231 22.53 -10.47 2.84
CA TRP A 231 21.68 -10.88 3.97
C TRP A 231 22.49 -11.14 5.24
N SER A 232 23.66 -11.75 5.14
CA SER A 232 24.55 -12.02 6.29
C SER A 232 25.12 -10.75 6.91
N ASP A 233 25.24 -9.70 6.12
CA ASP A 233 25.91 -8.46 6.51
C ASP A 233 24.90 -7.42 7.02
N ALA A 234 23.60 -7.72 6.91
CA ALA A 234 22.53 -6.87 7.40
C ALA A 234 22.52 -6.84 8.93
N ALA A 235 22.44 -5.64 9.50
CA ALA A 235 22.30 -5.47 10.94
C ALA A 235 20.93 -5.97 11.42
N TRP A 236 20.91 -6.66 12.57
CA TRP A 236 19.68 -7.13 13.20
C TRP A 236 18.75 -5.99 13.63
N PHE A 237 19.32 -4.85 14.00
CA PHE A 237 18.60 -3.63 14.36
C PHE A 237 19.24 -2.44 13.69
N GLY A 238 18.43 -1.60 13.05
CA GLY A 238 18.88 -0.40 12.38
C GLY A 238 17.72 0.49 11.99
N LEU A 239 17.99 1.79 11.84
CA LEU A 239 17.06 2.71 11.21
C LEU A 239 17.26 2.69 9.69
N PRO A 240 16.21 2.92 8.88
CA PRO A 240 16.35 3.12 7.45
C PRO A 240 17.41 4.20 7.20
N SER A 241 18.44 3.85 6.44
CA SER A 241 19.60 4.70 6.20
C SER A 241 20.22 4.36 4.85
N GLY A 242 21.09 5.22 4.34
CA GLY A 242 21.73 5.07 3.04
C GLY A 242 21.36 6.18 2.06
N LYS A 243 21.74 5.97 0.80
CA LYS A 243 21.46 6.88 -0.31
C LYS A 243 20.55 6.22 -1.33
N LEU A 244 19.60 6.98 -1.82
CA LEU A 244 18.74 6.64 -2.95
C LEU A 244 19.55 6.67 -4.25
N ALA A 245 18.97 6.14 -5.32
CA ALA A 245 19.64 6.02 -6.62
C ALA A 245 20.07 7.38 -7.22
N ASP A 246 19.42 8.46 -6.81
CA ASP A 246 19.74 9.84 -7.22
C ASP A 246 20.72 10.56 -6.26
N GLY A 247 21.28 9.84 -5.29
CA GLY A 247 22.27 10.35 -4.35
C GLY A 247 21.69 11.08 -3.13
N VAL A 248 20.37 11.27 -3.06
CA VAL A 248 19.69 11.84 -1.89
C VAL A 248 19.71 10.82 -0.74
N ASN A 249 19.91 11.28 0.50
CA ASN A 249 19.87 10.39 1.66
C ASN A 249 18.44 9.83 1.86
N ALA A 250 18.30 8.58 2.29
CA ALA A 250 17.00 7.98 2.57
C ALA A 250 16.19 8.84 3.56
N ILE A 251 16.84 9.31 4.63
CA ILE A 251 16.32 10.34 5.52
C ILE A 251 16.82 11.70 5.05
N HIS A 252 15.89 12.56 4.64
CA HIS A 252 16.17 13.91 4.14
C HIS A 252 15.05 14.88 4.53
N ALA A 253 15.35 16.17 4.46
CA ALA A 253 14.33 17.21 4.51
C ALA A 253 13.63 17.31 3.15
N PRO A 254 12.32 17.56 3.11
CA PRO A 254 11.60 17.75 1.86
C PRO A 254 12.04 19.04 1.17
N ASP A 255 12.05 19.03 -0.15
CA ASP A 255 12.23 20.22 -1.00
C ASP A 255 10.92 20.51 -1.75
N VAL A 256 10.44 21.75 -1.69
CA VAL A 256 9.11 22.09 -2.18
C VAL A 256 9.21 22.98 -3.40
N SER A 257 8.94 22.38 -4.56
CA SER A 257 8.75 23.09 -5.83
C SER A 257 7.27 23.20 -6.17
N LEU A 258 6.80 24.42 -6.42
CA LEU A 258 5.41 24.66 -6.81
C LEU A 258 5.04 23.91 -8.10
N VAL A 259 5.97 23.82 -9.05
CA VAL A 259 5.77 23.10 -10.32
C VAL A 259 5.47 21.63 -10.05
N PHE A 260 6.22 21.00 -9.15
CA PHE A 260 6.07 19.59 -8.81
C PHE A 260 4.87 19.31 -7.90
N VAL A 261 4.52 20.24 -7.01
CA VAL A 261 3.27 20.18 -6.25
C VAL A 261 2.07 20.10 -7.20
N LEU A 262 2.03 20.93 -8.24
CA LEU A 262 0.91 20.93 -9.20
C LEU A 262 0.73 19.59 -9.93
N LEU A 263 1.79 18.79 -10.10
CA LEU A 263 1.72 17.46 -10.70
C LEU A 263 1.10 16.41 -9.78
N VAL A 264 1.14 16.65 -8.46
CA VAL A 264 0.70 15.71 -7.41
C VAL A 264 -0.71 16.02 -6.92
N VAL A 265 -1.16 17.28 -7.01
CA VAL A 265 -2.49 17.73 -6.57
C VAL A 265 -3.65 16.88 -7.12
N PRO A 266 -3.70 16.49 -8.41
CA PRO A 266 -4.76 15.62 -8.91
C PRO A 266 -4.85 14.27 -8.18
N GLY A 267 -3.71 13.73 -7.74
CA GLY A 267 -3.64 12.51 -6.94
C GLY A 267 -4.31 12.66 -5.56
N VAL A 268 -4.29 13.86 -4.97
CA VAL A 268 -4.97 14.14 -3.69
C VAL A 268 -6.49 14.03 -3.83
N ILE A 269 -7.04 14.52 -4.95
CA ILE A 269 -8.48 14.40 -5.23
C ILE A 269 -8.87 12.93 -5.33
N ALA A 270 -8.04 12.14 -6.01
CA ALA A 270 -8.25 10.71 -6.14
C ALA A 270 -8.20 10.00 -4.78
N LEU A 271 -7.25 10.39 -3.94
CA LEU A 271 -7.06 9.85 -2.59
C LEU A 271 -8.21 10.19 -1.63
N ILE A 272 -8.79 11.40 -1.73
CA ILE A 272 -10.00 11.75 -0.97
C ILE A 272 -11.14 10.79 -1.36
N ALA A 273 -11.36 10.58 -2.65
CA ALA A 273 -12.42 9.67 -3.11
C ALA A 273 -12.17 8.22 -2.68
N GLU A 274 -10.93 7.74 -2.82
CA GLU A 274 -10.53 6.41 -2.36
C GLU A 274 -10.79 6.22 -0.86
N ASN A 275 -10.34 7.16 -0.02
CA ASN A 275 -10.52 7.07 1.43
C ASN A 275 -11.99 7.09 1.84
N VAL A 276 -12.80 7.95 1.21
CA VAL A 276 -14.25 7.98 1.41
C VAL A 276 -14.89 6.66 1.02
N GLY A 277 -14.47 6.07 -0.10
CA GLY A 277 -14.91 4.75 -0.55
C GLY A 277 -14.58 3.66 0.46
N HIS A 278 -13.35 3.64 1.00
CA HIS A 278 -12.92 2.67 2.00
C HIS A 278 -13.70 2.80 3.31
N VAL A 279 -13.87 4.01 3.84
CA VAL A 279 -14.64 4.23 5.08
C VAL A 279 -16.09 3.77 4.91
N ARG A 280 -16.70 4.01 3.74
CA ARG A 280 -18.05 3.52 3.43
C ARG A 280 -18.13 2.01 3.32
N ALA A 281 -17.18 1.38 2.63
CA ALA A 281 -17.13 -0.07 2.55
C ALA A 281 -16.99 -0.71 3.94
N VAL A 282 -16.21 -0.08 4.84
CA VAL A 282 -16.10 -0.51 6.24
C VAL A 282 -17.43 -0.31 6.97
N ALA A 283 -18.09 0.84 6.82
CA ALA A 283 -19.40 1.11 7.42
C ALA A 283 -20.46 0.08 6.99
N ASP A 284 -20.48 -0.30 5.72
CA ASP A 284 -21.37 -1.33 5.18
C ASP A 284 -21.05 -2.73 5.73
N MET A 285 -19.77 -3.04 5.96
CA MET A 285 -19.34 -4.32 6.53
C MET A 285 -19.59 -4.43 8.03
N THR A 286 -19.47 -3.32 8.77
CA THR A 286 -19.67 -3.30 10.24
C THR A 286 -21.12 -2.99 10.63
N GLY A 287 -21.90 -2.39 9.74
CA GLY A 287 -23.24 -1.87 10.05
C GLY A 287 -23.23 -0.64 10.97
N GLU A 288 -22.08 0.02 11.13
CA GLU A 288 -21.93 1.22 11.96
C GLU A 288 -21.93 2.49 11.11
N ASP A 289 -22.49 3.57 11.66
CA ASP A 289 -22.38 4.90 11.06
C ASP A 289 -20.98 5.50 11.32
N LEU A 290 -20.16 5.54 10.28
CA LEU A 290 -18.80 6.08 10.32
C LEU A 290 -18.68 7.52 9.76
N ASP A 291 -19.78 8.14 9.32
CA ASP A 291 -19.78 9.53 8.86
C ASP A 291 -19.18 10.53 9.87
N PRO A 292 -19.39 10.39 11.20
CA PRO A 292 -18.77 11.27 12.20
C PRO A 292 -17.23 11.20 12.22
N TYR A 293 -16.64 10.11 11.71
CA TYR A 293 -15.20 9.90 11.67
C TYR A 293 -14.58 10.26 10.33
N MET A 294 -15.36 10.56 9.29
CA MET A 294 -14.88 10.82 7.93
C MET A 294 -13.81 11.91 7.88
N GLY A 295 -14.04 13.05 8.53
CA GLY A 295 -13.07 14.14 8.58
C GLY A 295 -11.81 13.85 9.39
N ARG A 296 -11.87 12.91 10.35
CA ARG A 296 -10.70 12.44 11.12
C ARG A 296 -9.93 11.33 10.39
N ALA A 297 -10.60 10.65 9.47
CA ALA A 297 -10.02 9.58 8.68
C ALA A 297 -9.28 10.12 7.44
N LEU A 298 -9.55 11.36 7.03
CA LEU A 298 -8.79 12.12 6.03
C LEU A 298 -7.64 12.86 6.72
#